data_AF-A0A6S6ZYX0-F1
#
_entry.id   AF-A0A6S6ZYX0-F1
#
_cell.length_a   1.000
_cell.length_b   1.000
_cell.length_c   1.000
_cell.angle_alpha   90.00
_cell.angle_beta   90.00
_cell.angle_gamma   90.00
#
_symmetry.space_group_name_H-M   'P 1'
#
loop_
_entity.id
_entity.type
_entity.pdbx_description
1 polymer ?
#
loop_
_entity_poly.entity_id
_entity_poly.type
_entity_poly.pdbx_seq_one_letter_code
_entity_poly.pdbx_strand_id
1 'polypeptide(L)'
;MNSNERIPVSVYTRWHQLSVPLAFALAAGNFMLVVFNRGPIGLAAVLAVLGLFVPPLVAFRGFPTRNDVKVTAEGLEFSRRKPVAFKDLVSWGTDDYLKLVRPGLPTLLVSAADLPRRERLLREFEQALTAWQKRQPAGTQAARRTHFYGSTAGRLVGLAITALGAGSAIMALNLREPSVSLAIVGGLGALFGLAMVFGRRG
;
A
#
# COMPACT_ATOMS: atom_id res chain seq x y z
N MET A 1 -12.27 -29.90 3.24
CA MET A 1 -11.65 -28.71 3.87
C MET A 1 -12.75 -27.85 4.45
N ASN A 2 -12.72 -27.58 5.76
CA ASN A 2 -13.79 -26.87 6.45
C ASN A 2 -13.75 -25.37 6.13
N SER A 3 -14.80 -24.87 5.48
CA SER A 3 -15.08 -23.45 5.21
C SER A 3 -15.28 -22.60 6.49
N ASN A 4 -15.18 -23.20 7.67
CA ASN A 4 -15.33 -22.52 8.96
C ASN A 4 -14.00 -22.08 9.61
N GLU A 5 -12.87 -22.46 9.05
CA GLU A 5 -11.56 -22.14 9.62
C GLU A 5 -11.13 -20.70 9.28
N ARG A 6 -10.73 -19.93 10.30
CA ARG A 6 -10.26 -18.54 10.13
C ARG A 6 -8.90 -18.52 9.45
N ILE A 7 -8.70 -17.55 8.55
CA ILE A 7 -7.46 -17.36 7.82
C ILE A 7 -6.62 -16.29 8.56
N PRO A 8 -5.38 -16.60 8.99
CA PRO A 8 -4.50 -15.62 9.61
C PRO A 8 -4.07 -14.56 8.59
N VAL A 9 -4.29 -13.29 8.93
CA VAL A 9 -4.04 -12.14 8.04
C VAL A 9 -3.42 -10.96 8.78
N SER A 10 -2.69 -10.14 8.04
CA SER A 10 -2.31 -8.79 8.44
C SER A 10 -3.20 -7.79 7.72
N VAL A 11 -3.83 -6.89 8.47
CA VAL A 11 -4.67 -5.83 7.93
C VAL A 11 -3.97 -4.50 8.13
N TYR A 12 -3.64 -3.86 7.01
CA TYR A 12 -3.05 -2.53 6.99
C TYR A 12 -4.08 -1.50 6.55
N THR A 13 -3.74 -0.24 6.76
CA THR A 13 -4.47 0.91 6.22
C THR A 13 -3.56 1.73 5.32
N ARG A 14 -4.13 2.66 4.56
CA ARG A 14 -3.35 3.67 3.82
C ARG A 14 -2.37 4.44 4.70
N TRP A 15 -2.66 4.60 5.99
CA TRP A 15 -1.76 5.30 6.92
C TRP A 15 -0.45 4.56 7.12
N HIS A 16 -0.47 3.22 7.13
CA HIS A 16 0.75 2.41 7.22
C HIS A 16 1.56 2.48 5.92
N GLN A 17 0.88 2.54 4.77
CA GLN A 17 1.57 2.72 3.49
C GLN A 17 2.22 4.10 3.38
N LEU A 18 1.58 5.14 3.92
CA LEU A 18 2.09 6.51 3.88
C LEU A 18 3.12 6.78 4.98
N SER A 19 3.09 6.05 6.10
CA SER A 19 4.02 6.29 7.21
C SER A 19 5.47 6.01 6.82
N VAL A 20 5.72 5.02 5.97
CA VAL A 20 7.08 4.68 5.52
C VAL A 20 7.71 5.78 4.65
N PRO A 21 7.11 6.20 3.52
CA PRO A 21 7.68 7.28 2.71
C PRO A 21 7.71 8.61 3.47
N LEU A 22 6.71 8.89 4.32
CA LEU A 22 6.73 10.06 5.19
C LEU A 22 7.90 10.02 6.17
N ALA A 23 8.19 8.86 6.76
CA ALA A 23 9.31 8.68 7.67
C ALA A 23 10.65 8.94 6.99
N PHE A 24 10.85 8.40 5.78
CA PHE A 24 12.05 8.68 5.00
C PHE A 24 12.19 10.15 4.63
N ALA A 25 11.09 10.79 4.18
CA ALA A 25 11.09 12.20 3.82
C ALA A 25 11.41 13.09 5.04
N LEU A 26 10.81 12.82 6.20
CA LEU A 26 11.09 13.55 7.43
C LEU A 26 12.52 13.31 7.92
N ALA A 27 12.99 12.07 7.89
CA ALA A 27 14.34 11.73 8.34
C ALA A 27 15.40 12.44 7.49
N ALA A 28 15.32 12.29 6.16
CA ALA A 28 16.25 12.91 5.23
C ALA A 28 16.12 14.45 5.24
N GLY A 29 14.90 14.97 5.24
CA GLY A 29 14.62 16.40 5.27
C GLY A 29 15.17 17.09 6.52
N ASN A 30 14.90 16.52 7.70
CA ASN A 30 15.42 17.06 8.96
C ASN A 30 16.95 16.98 9.02
N PHE A 31 17.55 15.88 8.59
CA PHE A 31 19.00 15.73 8.56
C PHE A 31 19.65 16.80 7.68
N MET A 32 19.17 16.92 6.43
CA MET A 32 19.68 17.89 5.47
C MET A 32 19.48 19.33 5.95
N LEU A 33 18.32 19.64 6.55
CA LEU A 33 18.04 20.96 7.11
C LEU A 33 19.08 21.36 8.16
N VAL A 34 19.39 20.49 9.10
CA VAL A 34 20.36 20.81 10.17
C VAL A 34 21.78 20.92 9.59
N VAL A 35 22.19 19.99 8.72
CA VAL A 35 23.54 19.98 8.14
C VAL A 35 23.77 21.20 7.25
N PHE A 36 22.83 21.55 6.37
CA PHE A 36 22.98 22.71 5.49
C PHE A 36 22.94 24.05 6.23
N ASN A 37 22.30 24.10 7.39
CA ASN A 37 22.34 25.26 8.28
C ASN A 37 23.54 25.25 9.25
N ARG A 38 24.54 24.39 9.02
CA ARG A 38 25.74 24.22 9.87
C ARG A 38 25.41 23.91 11.34
N GLY A 39 24.27 23.26 11.58
CA GLY A 39 23.86 22.85 12.91
C GLY A 39 24.65 21.63 13.43
N PRO A 40 24.51 21.30 14.72
CA PRO A 40 25.21 20.17 15.32
C PRO A 40 24.78 18.83 14.69
N ILE A 41 25.74 17.98 14.33
CA ILE A 41 25.48 16.64 13.76
C ILE A 41 24.64 15.79 14.73
N GLY A 42 24.88 15.90 16.04
CA GLY A 42 24.09 15.20 17.06
C GLY A 42 22.59 15.55 16.99
N LEU A 43 22.27 16.83 16.76
CA LEU A 43 20.88 17.27 16.58
C LEU A 43 20.29 16.73 15.27
N ALA A 44 21.06 16.74 14.17
CA ALA A 44 20.65 16.20 12.88
C ALA A 44 20.30 14.70 13.00
N ALA A 45 21.13 13.94 13.70
CA ALA A 45 20.91 12.51 13.94
C ALA A 45 19.65 12.26 14.77
N VAL A 46 19.45 13.00 15.86
CA VAL A 46 18.25 12.85 16.71
C VAL A 46 16.98 13.14 15.91
N LEU A 47 16.93 14.25 15.17
CA LEU A 47 15.75 14.60 14.38
C LEU A 47 15.50 13.63 13.22
N ALA A 48 16.56 13.08 12.63
CA ALA A 48 16.44 12.05 11.60
C ALA A 48 15.85 10.76 12.16
N VAL A 49 16.34 10.30 13.31
CA VAL A 49 15.82 9.12 14.02
C VAL A 49 14.36 9.34 14.42
N LEU A 50 14.01 10.50 14.98
CA LEU A 50 12.61 10.82 15.31
C LEU A 50 11.73 10.84 14.06
N GLY A 51 12.17 11.47 12.99
CA GLY A 51 11.47 11.48 11.70
C GLY A 51 11.25 10.07 11.14
N LEU A 52 12.23 9.18 11.32
CA LEU A 52 12.16 7.80 10.83
C LEU A 52 11.19 6.93 11.65
N PHE A 53 11.17 7.06 12.99
CA PHE A 53 10.44 6.14 13.85
C PHE A 53 9.05 6.62 14.25
N VAL A 54 8.83 7.93 14.41
CA VAL A 54 7.56 8.46 14.92
C VAL A 54 6.38 8.12 13.99
N PRO A 55 6.43 8.34 12.67
CA PRO A 55 5.28 8.06 11.81
C PRO A 55 4.87 6.57 11.79
N PRO A 56 5.80 5.60 11.64
CA PRO A 56 5.46 4.19 11.75
C PRO A 56 4.90 3.82 13.12
N LEU A 57 5.52 4.29 14.21
CA LEU A 57 5.03 3.99 15.58
C LEU A 57 3.59 4.44 15.77
N VAL A 58 3.24 5.64 15.33
CA VAL A 58 1.87 6.17 15.40
C VAL A 58 0.92 5.31 14.56
N ALA A 59 1.30 4.94 13.33
CA ALA A 59 0.47 4.12 12.45
C ALA A 59 0.18 2.73 13.06
N PHE A 60 1.23 2.02 13.51
CA PHE A 60 1.10 0.65 14.05
C PHE A 60 0.45 0.61 15.44
N ARG A 61 0.63 1.65 16.26
CA ARG A 61 -0.02 1.74 17.58
C ARG A 61 -1.50 2.11 17.44
N GLY A 62 -1.83 3.02 16.53
CA GLY A 62 -3.21 3.43 16.25
C GLY A 62 -4.05 2.33 15.58
N PHE A 63 -3.40 1.38 14.89
CA PHE A 63 -4.11 0.32 14.19
C PHE A 63 -3.29 -0.99 14.15
N PRO A 64 -3.47 -1.88 15.13
CA PRO A 64 -2.80 -3.17 15.16
C PRO A 64 -3.12 -4.03 13.93
N THR A 65 -2.08 -4.57 13.30
CA THR A 65 -2.19 -5.22 11.98
C THR A 65 -2.58 -6.69 12.05
N ARG A 66 -2.10 -7.44 13.06
CA ARG A 66 -2.37 -8.87 13.22
C ARG A 66 -3.87 -9.15 13.43
N ASN A 67 -4.41 -10.09 12.67
CA ASN A 67 -5.80 -10.50 12.77
C ASN A 67 -6.04 -11.89 12.18
N ASP A 68 -7.27 -12.39 12.33
CA ASP A 68 -7.77 -13.55 11.61
C ASP A 68 -9.07 -13.15 10.93
N VAL A 69 -9.26 -13.59 9.69
CA VAL A 69 -10.45 -13.27 8.90
C VAL A 69 -11.26 -14.53 8.60
N LYS A 70 -12.58 -14.41 8.69
CA LYS A 70 -13.54 -15.39 8.20
C LYS A 70 -14.39 -14.73 7.13
N VAL A 71 -14.48 -15.37 5.97
CA VAL A 71 -15.41 -14.94 4.93
C VAL A 71 -16.78 -15.53 5.25
N THR A 72 -17.80 -14.68 5.29
CA THR A 72 -19.18 -15.05 5.60
C THR A 72 -20.10 -14.68 4.43
N ALA A 73 -21.37 -15.07 4.52
CA ALA A 73 -22.38 -14.75 3.52
C ALA A 73 -22.67 -13.24 3.39
N GLU A 74 -22.37 -12.45 4.43
CA GLU A 74 -22.71 -11.02 4.51
C GLU A 74 -21.47 -10.11 4.47
N GLY A 75 -20.27 -10.68 4.59
CA GLY A 75 -19.05 -9.90 4.62
C GLY A 75 -17.83 -10.63 5.18
N LEU A 76 -16.87 -9.85 5.66
CA LEU A 76 -15.65 -10.32 6.31
C LEU A 76 -15.74 -10.08 7.81
N GLU A 77 -15.67 -11.16 8.58
CA GLU A 77 -15.55 -11.09 10.03
C GLU A 77 -14.09 -11.16 10.43
N PHE A 78 -13.70 -10.34 11.40
CA PHE A 78 -12.34 -10.31 11.90
C PHE A 78 -12.30 -10.62 13.40
N SER A 79 -11.26 -11.31 13.86
CA SER A 79 -11.12 -11.68 15.27
C SER A 79 -10.86 -10.48 16.20
N ARG A 80 -10.14 -9.45 15.73
CA ARG A 80 -9.75 -8.28 16.55
C ARG A 80 -10.26 -6.93 16.06
N ARG A 81 -11.16 -6.90 15.08
CA ARG A 81 -11.71 -5.64 14.53
C ARG A 81 -13.16 -5.81 14.11
N LYS A 82 -13.85 -4.68 13.92
CA LYS A 82 -15.25 -4.68 13.44
C LYS A 82 -15.35 -5.42 12.09
N PRO A 83 -16.45 -6.19 11.89
CA PRO A 83 -16.70 -6.84 10.62
C PRO A 83 -16.86 -5.81 9.50
N VAL A 84 -16.61 -6.24 8.27
CA VAL A 84 -16.81 -5.46 7.05
C VAL A 84 -17.93 -6.11 6.28
N ALA A 85 -19.11 -5.50 6.27
CA ALA A 85 -20.23 -6.00 5.49
C ALA A 85 -20.04 -5.66 3.99
N PHE A 86 -20.53 -6.54 3.12
CA PHE A 86 -20.46 -6.31 1.67
C PHE A 86 -21.24 -5.07 1.22
N LYS A 87 -22.36 -4.76 1.91
CA LYS A 87 -23.15 -3.55 1.65
C LYS A 87 -22.40 -2.23 1.89
N ASP A 88 -21.38 -2.25 2.73
CA ASP A 88 -20.61 -1.05 3.08
C ASP A 88 -19.44 -0.81 2.09
N LEU A 89 -19.23 -1.73 1.14
CA LEU A 89 -18.14 -1.65 0.16
C LEU A 89 -18.54 -0.79 -1.04
N VAL A 90 -17.73 0.22 -1.33
CA VAL A 90 -17.85 1.01 -2.57
C VAL A 90 -16.99 0.40 -3.67
N SER A 91 -15.77 -0.02 -3.32
CA SER A 91 -14.88 -0.71 -4.26
C SER A 91 -13.94 -1.68 -3.57
N TRP A 92 -13.42 -2.61 -4.36
CA TRP A 92 -12.47 -3.61 -3.91
C TRP A 92 -11.40 -3.88 -4.98
N GLY A 93 -10.30 -4.53 -4.62
CA GLY A 93 -9.23 -4.89 -5.55
C GLY A 93 -8.39 -6.05 -5.02
N THR A 94 -7.70 -6.75 -5.91
CA THR A 94 -7.00 -8.02 -5.59
C THR A 94 -5.56 -8.07 -6.10
N ASP A 95 -5.01 -6.93 -6.54
CA ASP A 95 -3.70 -6.86 -7.20
C ASP A 95 -2.59 -7.46 -6.31
N ASP A 96 -2.21 -6.75 -5.25
CA ASP A 96 -1.16 -7.21 -4.31
C ASP A 96 -1.78 -7.83 -3.05
N TYR A 97 -2.88 -7.24 -2.58
CA TYR A 97 -3.62 -7.58 -1.37
C TYR A 97 -5.12 -7.43 -1.64
N LEU A 98 -5.95 -8.00 -0.76
CA LEU A 98 -7.38 -7.73 -0.79
C LEU A 98 -7.63 -6.31 -0.27
N LYS A 99 -7.87 -5.38 -1.19
CA LYS A 99 -8.14 -3.97 -0.92
C LYS A 99 -9.64 -3.77 -0.74
N LEU A 100 -10.05 -3.13 0.35
CA LEU A 100 -11.45 -2.84 0.66
C LEU A 100 -11.64 -1.35 0.91
N VAL A 101 -12.46 -0.70 0.08
CA VAL A 101 -12.78 0.73 0.16
C VAL A 101 -14.21 0.89 0.68
N ARG A 102 -14.32 1.63 1.79
CA ARG A 102 -15.59 1.95 2.46
C ARG A 102 -15.70 3.47 2.56
N PRO A 103 -16.88 4.07 2.38
CA PRO A 103 -17.05 5.51 2.44
C PRO A 103 -16.83 6.00 3.87
N GLY A 104 -16.12 7.13 4.04
CA GLY A 104 -15.84 7.73 5.35
C GLY A 104 -14.88 6.94 6.26
N LEU A 105 -14.34 5.81 5.82
CA LEU A 105 -13.43 4.97 6.60
C LEU A 105 -12.09 4.75 5.89
N PRO A 106 -10.99 4.52 6.63
CA PRO A 106 -9.72 4.14 6.04
C PRO A 106 -9.85 2.88 5.17
N THR A 107 -9.25 2.92 3.98
CA THR A 107 -9.11 1.75 3.11
C THR A 107 -8.35 0.66 3.85
N LEU A 108 -8.88 -0.56 3.83
CA LEU A 108 -8.24 -1.72 4.41
C LEU A 108 -7.48 -2.50 3.33
N LEU A 109 -6.33 -3.01 3.72
CA LEU A 109 -5.45 -3.81 2.88
C LEU A 109 -5.21 -5.11 3.62
N VAL A 110 -5.91 -6.17 3.22
CA VAL A 110 -5.85 -7.47 3.89
C VAL A 110 -4.86 -8.35 3.14
N SER A 111 -3.79 -8.73 3.83
CA SER A 111 -2.70 -9.56 3.33
C SER A 111 -2.65 -10.86 4.13
N ALA A 112 -2.76 -11.99 3.45
CA ALA A 112 -2.54 -13.29 4.10
C ALA A 112 -1.03 -13.56 4.25
N ALA A 113 -0.67 -14.37 5.23
CA ALA A 113 0.74 -14.64 5.56
C ALA A 113 1.51 -15.40 4.46
N ASP A 114 0.82 -16.15 3.62
CA ASP A 114 1.40 -16.96 2.56
C ASP A 114 0.52 -16.97 1.29
N LEU A 115 1.09 -17.43 0.18
CA LEU A 115 0.43 -17.46 -1.12
C LEU A 115 -0.82 -18.39 -1.13
N PRO A 116 -0.78 -19.62 -0.60
CA PRO A 116 -1.96 -20.49 -0.58
C PRO A 116 -3.14 -19.90 0.19
N ARG A 117 -2.89 -19.29 1.36
CA ARG A 117 -3.94 -18.62 2.14
C ARG A 117 -4.43 -17.35 1.46
N ARG A 118 -3.57 -16.63 0.74
CA ARG A 118 -3.98 -15.48 -0.09
C ARG A 118 -4.96 -15.92 -1.17
N GLU A 119 -4.62 -16.95 -1.94
CA GLU A 119 -5.51 -17.48 -2.99
C GLU A 119 -6.82 -18.03 -2.43
N ARG A 120 -6.76 -18.69 -1.27
CA ARG A 120 -7.97 -19.13 -0.55
C ARG A 120 -8.85 -17.93 -0.16
N LEU A 121 -8.27 -16.92 0.49
CA LEU A 121 -8.99 -15.71 0.90
C LEU A 121 -9.64 -15.01 -0.28
N LEU A 122 -8.91 -14.82 -1.38
CA LEU A 122 -9.42 -14.15 -2.57
C LEU A 122 -10.56 -14.93 -3.22
N ARG A 123 -10.42 -16.25 -3.38
CA ARG A 123 -11.50 -17.10 -3.91
C ARG A 123 -12.73 -17.09 -3.03
N GLU A 124 -12.58 -17.29 -1.72
CA GLU A 124 -13.71 -17.30 -0.78
C GLU A 124 -14.42 -15.94 -0.79
N PHE A 125 -13.67 -14.84 -0.80
CA PHE A 125 -14.22 -13.49 -0.88
C PHE A 125 -15.00 -13.25 -2.18
N GLU A 126 -14.42 -13.56 -3.34
CA GLU A 126 -15.08 -13.35 -4.64
C GLU A 126 -16.35 -14.19 -4.77
N GLN A 127 -16.33 -15.45 -4.32
CA GLN A 127 -17.50 -16.32 -4.32
C GLN A 127 -18.60 -15.79 -3.40
N ALA A 128 -18.25 -15.41 -2.17
CA ALA A 128 -19.21 -14.89 -1.20
C ALA A 128 -19.81 -13.55 -1.64
N LEU A 129 -18.99 -12.62 -2.17
CA LEU A 129 -19.45 -11.34 -2.68
C LEU A 129 -20.40 -11.52 -3.87
N THR A 130 -20.05 -12.40 -4.81
CA THR A 130 -20.90 -12.71 -5.97
C THR A 130 -22.23 -13.32 -5.53
N ALA A 131 -22.20 -14.28 -4.59
CA ALA A 131 -23.40 -14.90 -4.05
C ALA A 131 -24.27 -13.91 -3.26
N TRP A 132 -23.66 -12.96 -2.55
CA TRP A 132 -24.36 -11.87 -1.88
C TRP A 132 -25.01 -10.90 -2.88
N GLN A 133 -24.29 -10.46 -3.90
CA GLN A 133 -24.80 -9.56 -4.94
C GLN A 133 -26.00 -10.15 -5.70
N LYS A 134 -25.97 -11.45 -6.01
CA LYS A 134 -27.10 -12.15 -6.65
C LYS A 134 -28.38 -12.17 -5.79
N ARG A 135 -28.26 -12.05 -4.47
CA ARG A 135 -29.40 -12.02 -3.53
C ARG A 135 -29.97 -10.61 -3.34
N GLN A 136 -29.28 -9.56 -3.79
CA GLN A 136 -29.72 -8.19 -3.58
C GLN A 136 -30.79 -7.76 -4.60
N PRO A 137 -31.74 -6.89 -4.21
CA PRO A 137 -32.75 -6.36 -5.11
C PRO A 137 -32.13 -5.52 -6.24
N ALA A 138 -32.81 -5.51 -7.40
CA ALA A 138 -32.42 -4.71 -8.55
C ALA A 138 -32.32 -3.23 -8.18
N GLY A 139 -31.15 -2.62 -8.44
CA GLY A 139 -30.85 -1.23 -8.07
C GLY A 139 -29.90 -1.07 -6.88
N THR A 140 -29.56 -2.16 -6.17
CA THR A 140 -28.50 -2.11 -5.15
C THR A 140 -27.15 -1.83 -5.81
N GLN A 141 -26.46 -0.76 -5.41
CA GLN A 141 -25.14 -0.44 -5.93
C GLN A 141 -24.14 -1.55 -5.56
N ALA A 142 -23.65 -2.25 -6.58
CA ALA A 142 -22.64 -3.27 -6.41
C ALA A 142 -21.26 -2.65 -6.18
N ALA A 143 -20.52 -3.19 -5.22
CA ALA A 143 -19.13 -2.80 -5.00
C ALA A 143 -18.28 -3.05 -6.26
N ARG A 144 -17.64 -1.99 -6.78
CA ARG A 144 -16.89 -2.06 -8.05
C ARG A 144 -15.50 -2.68 -7.86
N ARG A 145 -15.14 -3.63 -8.71
CA ARG A 145 -13.75 -4.12 -8.81
C ARG A 145 -12.85 -3.03 -9.40
N THR A 146 -11.72 -2.78 -8.76
CA THR A 146 -10.72 -1.79 -9.15
C THR A 146 -9.35 -2.43 -9.26
N HIS A 147 -8.56 -1.95 -10.20
CA HIS A 147 -7.18 -2.37 -10.45
C HIS A 147 -6.29 -1.13 -10.41
N PHE A 148 -5.14 -1.23 -9.76
CA PHE A 148 -4.12 -0.20 -9.76
C PHE A 148 -3.23 -0.33 -11.00
N TYR A 149 -2.69 -1.52 -11.26
CA TYR A 149 -1.88 -1.79 -12.45
C TYR A 149 -2.74 -1.69 -13.71
N GLY A 150 -2.24 -0.99 -14.73
CA GLY A 150 -2.99 -0.71 -15.96
C GLY A 150 -4.12 0.33 -15.82
N SER A 151 -4.26 0.98 -14.65
CA SER A 151 -5.13 2.15 -14.47
C SER A 151 -4.42 3.45 -14.88
N THR A 152 -5.19 4.50 -15.18
CA THR A 152 -4.63 5.83 -15.48
C THR A 152 -3.79 6.36 -14.31
N ALA A 153 -4.26 6.16 -13.07
CA ALA A 153 -3.52 6.55 -11.88
C ALA A 153 -2.19 5.79 -11.76
N GLY A 154 -2.20 4.47 -11.99
CA GLY A 154 -0.98 3.66 -11.99
C GLY A 154 0.02 4.10 -13.05
N ARG A 155 -0.46 4.45 -14.25
CA ARG A 155 0.38 4.99 -15.33
C ARG A 155 0.97 6.35 -15.01
N LEU A 156 0.20 7.26 -14.42
CA LEU A 156 0.70 8.58 -14.00
C LEU A 156 1.78 8.45 -12.91
N VAL A 157 1.58 7.57 -11.95
CA VAL A 157 2.59 7.26 -10.93
C VAL A 157 3.84 6.65 -11.58
N GLY A 158 3.66 5.70 -12.50
CA GLY A 158 4.75 5.13 -13.28
C GLY A 158 5.55 6.20 -14.03
N LEU A 159 4.88 7.11 -14.73
CA LEU A 159 5.52 8.23 -15.43
C LEU A 159 6.30 9.14 -14.49
N ALA A 160 5.74 9.48 -13.33
CA ALA A 160 6.42 10.30 -12.33
C ALA A 160 7.70 9.61 -11.82
N ILE A 161 7.63 8.31 -11.51
CA ILE A 161 8.80 7.53 -11.09
C ILE A 161 9.84 7.45 -12.21
N THR A 162 9.42 7.26 -13.45
CA THR A 162 10.33 7.28 -14.61
C THR A 162 11.06 8.60 -14.72
N ALA A 163 10.32 9.71 -14.68
CA ALA A 163 10.90 11.05 -14.80
C ALA A 163 11.88 11.35 -13.65
N LEU A 164 11.52 11.01 -12.42
CA LEU A 164 12.37 11.21 -11.24
C LEU A 164 13.61 10.31 -11.27
N GLY A 165 13.48 9.04 -11.66
CA GLY A 165 14.60 8.10 -11.77
C GLY A 165 15.59 8.53 -12.85
N ALA A 166 15.09 8.87 -14.04
CA ALA A 166 15.91 9.35 -15.15
C ALA A 166 16.59 10.68 -14.80
N GLY A 167 15.85 11.63 -14.23
CA GLY A 167 16.41 12.90 -13.77
C GLY A 167 17.51 12.71 -12.72
N SER A 168 17.29 11.83 -11.74
CA SER A 168 18.29 11.52 -10.71
C SER A 168 19.54 10.88 -11.31
N ALA A 169 19.39 9.97 -12.29
CA ALA A 169 20.52 9.35 -12.95
C ALA A 169 21.35 10.36 -13.76
N ILE A 170 20.68 11.25 -14.52
CA ILE A 170 21.33 12.33 -15.28
C ILE A 170 22.06 13.27 -14.33
N MET A 171 21.42 13.70 -13.24
CA MET A 171 22.06 14.55 -12.24
C MET A 171 23.29 13.89 -11.61
N ALA A 172 23.22 12.59 -11.29
CA ALA A 172 24.33 11.86 -10.69
C ALA A 172 25.56 11.75 -11.62
N LEU A 173 25.34 11.64 -12.93
CA LEU A 173 26.40 11.63 -13.94
C LEU A 173 26.98 13.02 -14.20
N ASN A 174 26.19 14.07 -13.99
CA ASN A 174 26.60 15.47 -14.16
C ASN A 174 27.20 16.11 -12.90
N LEU A 175 27.40 15.34 -11.83
CA LEU A 175 28.15 15.80 -10.67
C LEU A 175 29.62 16.05 -11.05
N ARG A 176 30.29 16.96 -10.32
CA ARG A 176 31.74 17.21 -10.49
C ARG A 176 32.57 15.93 -10.34
N GLU A 177 32.12 15.04 -9.44
CA GLU A 177 32.58 13.67 -9.34
C GLU A 177 31.39 12.75 -9.69
N PRO A 178 31.37 12.16 -10.90
CA PRO A 178 30.25 11.33 -11.34
C PRO A 178 30.08 10.11 -10.44
N SER A 179 28.84 9.85 -10.02
CA SER A 179 28.52 8.67 -9.21
C SER A 179 27.75 7.63 -10.04
N VAL A 180 28.49 6.63 -10.53
CA VAL A 180 27.92 5.51 -11.28
C VAL A 180 26.90 4.74 -10.44
N SER A 181 27.16 4.55 -9.15
CA SER A 181 26.24 3.86 -8.24
C SER A 181 24.89 4.58 -8.12
N LEU A 182 24.90 5.91 -7.96
CA LEU A 182 23.67 6.72 -7.92
C LEU A 182 22.95 6.71 -9.27
N ALA A 183 23.70 6.74 -10.38
CA ALA A 183 23.13 6.65 -11.71
C ALA A 183 22.43 5.31 -11.97
N ILE A 184 23.02 4.19 -11.53
CA ILE A 184 22.40 2.86 -11.61
C ILE A 184 21.11 2.81 -10.80
N VAL A 185 21.12 3.32 -9.57
CA VAL A 185 19.92 3.33 -8.71
C VAL A 185 18.81 4.17 -9.36
N GLY A 186 19.12 5.35 -9.89
CA GLY A 186 18.17 6.18 -10.64
C GLY A 186 17.64 5.48 -11.89
N GLY A 187 18.52 4.81 -12.64
CA GLY A 187 18.16 4.03 -13.83
C GLY A 187 17.24 2.85 -13.53
N LEU A 188 17.51 2.08 -12.47
CA LEU A 188 16.64 1.01 -12.00
C LEU A 188 15.26 1.54 -11.58
N GLY A 189 15.23 2.69 -10.89
CA GLY A 189 13.98 3.38 -10.58
C GLY A 189 13.19 3.75 -11.84
N ALA A 190 13.88 4.26 -12.87
CA ALA A 190 13.23 4.62 -14.13
C ALA A 190 12.66 3.40 -14.87
N LEU A 191 13.39 2.28 -14.91
CA LEU A 191 12.92 1.02 -15.49
C LEU A 191 11.69 0.49 -14.77
N PHE A 192 11.66 0.56 -13.43
CA PHE A 192 10.49 0.19 -12.64
C PHE A 192 9.27 1.09 -12.97
N GLY A 193 9.48 2.40 -13.09
CA GLY A 193 8.44 3.33 -13.53
C GLY A 193 7.85 2.96 -14.89
N LEU A 194 8.71 2.66 -15.88
CA LEU A 194 8.29 2.21 -17.20
C LEU A 194 7.50 0.90 -17.15
N ALA A 195 7.93 -0.06 -16.34
CA ALA A 195 7.19 -1.31 -16.15
C ALA A 195 5.76 -1.05 -15.64
N MET A 196 5.56 -0.08 -14.73
CA MET A 196 4.23 0.33 -14.28
C MET A 196 3.40 1.04 -15.35
N VAL A 197 4.02 1.85 -16.21
CA VAL A 197 3.34 2.51 -17.33
C VAL A 197 2.79 1.49 -18.34
N PHE A 198 3.60 0.47 -18.65
CA PHE A 198 3.26 -0.57 -19.61
C PHE A 198 2.54 -1.77 -19.00
N GLY A 199 2.42 -1.83 -17.67
CA GLY A 199 1.71 -2.88 -16.94
C GLY A 199 0.28 -3.06 -17.46
N ARG A 200 -0.05 -4.29 -17.85
CA ARG A 200 -1.40 -4.65 -18.31
C ARG A 200 -2.35 -4.82 -17.13
N ARG A 201 -3.64 -4.68 -17.40
CA ARG A 201 -4.70 -5.06 -16.45
C ARG A 201 -4.70 -6.58 -16.34
N GLY A 202 -4.36 -7.09 -15.15
CA GLY A 202 -4.55 -8.51 -14.79
C GLY A 202 -6.00 -8.78 -14.42
#